data_AF-A0A9E6F7Y7-F1
#
_entry.id   AF-A0A9E6F7Y7-F1
#
_cell.length_a   1.000
_cell.length_b   1.000
_cell.length_c   1.000
_cell.angle_alpha   90.00
_cell.angle_beta   90.00
_cell.angle_gamma   90.00
#
_symmetry.space_group_name_H-M   'P 1'
#
loop_
_entity.id
_entity.type
_entity.pdbx_description
1 polymer ?
#
loop_
_entity_poly.entity_id
_entity_poly.type
_entity_poly.pdbx_seq_one_letter_code
_entity_poly.pdbx_strand_id
1 'polypeptide(L)'
;MNKNKKAFSFVEIIIVVSLIVLLSVIGVSVNSQFQEKSKNTKISSDLETLKNSLTQYKQEIKTLPFPGGNINFFTTNGLYSHDETNAFGVYGAIEEQTIEKKYMSFHPLDPRTNQYYAYGKTIKDNFFEIAGVLKEDGKYISKVLGDYSGEGGPYNLIREYNGPDFVEDKSTIHFPYNPDERVITAHISSYSGAITINDEPKTSSGEILTFIFKEGDKLKVSTGGYANIYYSDGSTSTLGDSMRDTELAFASMQYPQENNLVTKVKLALKTGTIWTKAAKLREDSEFEIYTTDSTAAVRGTIFGVQKIETGETNITVTIGKVDISQNYGVYDFNTLSRQVSQGNVNKNPIYMTNPNIDNLTNGEGAITETYIEVFPGGNSEGVNIYHGSVNSESIEDTFIEEDAIGVASPSGQDSLSSLPCPYSFVLDGECIYNGLASKGWTLIGYAPFDTNTTLYYTDSDKNTTSTGGTLSGSLSFQDGGVLVGTGESLQYNINTLNLGDNFAIEAEVKGSDLKRGDGSNYYILYNSGTSIFLNVASFGSNLKGGAYPFIAINQDNYKNVIENEKFYQVQFIKQGSNKMLRIIKDDKEIIKNTGTVTSNLTGAIFIGNYNGSSYPWLGTIKNFKIYKKN
;
A
#
# COMPACT_ATOMS: atom_id res chain seq x y z
N MET A 1 -24.12 -64.98 65.93
CA MET A 1 -22.74 -64.46 65.78
C MET A 1 -22.78 -63.20 64.93
N ASN A 2 -22.72 -62.02 65.55
CA ASN A 2 -22.49 -60.78 64.81
C ASN A 2 -21.01 -60.71 64.43
N LYS A 3 -20.70 -60.92 63.14
CA LYS A 3 -19.36 -60.64 62.60
C LYS A 3 -19.14 -59.14 62.72
N ASN A 4 -18.22 -58.72 63.60
CA ASN A 4 -17.74 -57.34 63.65
C ASN A 4 -17.19 -56.99 62.26
N LYS A 5 -17.91 -56.16 61.51
CA LYS A 5 -17.40 -55.56 60.29
C LYS A 5 -16.28 -54.60 60.72
N LYS A 6 -15.03 -54.96 60.44
CA LYS A 6 -13.90 -54.05 60.62
C LYS A 6 -14.06 -52.92 59.60
N ALA A 7 -14.34 -51.71 60.08
CA ALA A 7 -14.28 -50.51 59.26
C ALA A 7 -12.81 -50.11 59.07
N PHE A 8 -12.47 -49.55 57.90
CA PHE A 8 -11.17 -48.93 57.69
C PHE A 8 -10.97 -47.79 58.68
N SER A 9 -9.76 -47.66 59.21
CA SER A 9 -9.39 -46.51 60.02
C SER A 9 -9.44 -45.23 59.16
N PHE A 10 -9.72 -44.10 59.80
CA PHE A 10 -9.72 -42.79 59.14
C PHE A 10 -8.39 -42.51 58.41
N VAL A 11 -7.27 -42.98 58.98
CA VAL A 11 -5.92 -42.86 58.39
C VAL A 11 -5.80 -43.65 57.09
N GLU A 12 -6.31 -44.88 57.03
CA GLU A 12 -6.30 -45.69 55.79
C GLU A 12 -7.11 -45.02 54.67
N ILE A 13 -8.25 -44.41 55.01
CA ILE A 13 -9.08 -43.69 54.03
C ILE A 13 -8.31 -42.49 53.46
N ILE A 14 -7.66 -41.69 54.31
CA ILE A 14 -6.86 -40.54 53.87
C ILE A 14 -5.73 -40.97 52.94
N ILE A 15 -5.03 -42.07 53.27
CA ILE A 15 -3.93 -42.58 52.43
C ILE A 15 -4.47 -43.00 51.06
N VAL A 16 -5.58 -43.74 51.01
CA VAL A 16 -6.18 -44.19 49.74
C VAL A 16 -6.64 -43.00 48.90
N VAL A 17 -7.31 -42.01 49.49
CA VAL A 17 -7.74 -40.80 48.78
C VAL A 17 -6.55 -40.03 48.24
N SER A 18 -5.47 -39.89 49.03
CA SER A 18 -4.24 -39.20 48.60
C SER A 18 -3.57 -39.92 47.41
N LEU A 19 -3.54 -41.25 47.44
CA LEU A 19 -3.01 -42.05 46.33
C LEU A 19 -3.88 -41.92 45.07
N ILE A 20 -5.21 -41.94 45.20
CA ILE A 20 -6.13 -41.73 44.06
C ILE A 20 -5.90 -40.36 43.44
N VAL A 21 -5.83 -39.29 44.26
CA VAL A 21 -5.58 -37.93 43.77
C VAL A 21 -4.23 -37.85 43.04
N LEU A 22 -3.17 -38.43 43.60
CA LEU A 22 -1.84 -38.47 42.96
C LEU A 22 -1.88 -39.20 41.60
N LEU A 23 -2.51 -40.38 41.56
CA LEU A 23 -2.65 -41.16 40.33
C LEU A 23 -3.51 -40.44 39.28
N SER A 24 -4.55 -39.71 39.70
CA SER A 24 -5.36 -38.90 38.80
C SER A 24 -4.55 -37.76 38.18
N VAL A 25 -3.72 -37.06 38.95
CA VAL A 25 -2.85 -35.99 38.43
C VAL A 25 -1.85 -36.55 37.41
N ILE A 26 -1.20 -37.67 37.72
CA ILE A 26 -0.27 -38.34 36.80
C ILE A 26 -1.00 -38.81 35.54
N GLY A 27 -2.17 -39.44 35.69
CA GLY A 27 -2.98 -39.94 34.58
C GLY A 27 -3.42 -38.83 33.62
N VAL A 28 -3.88 -37.70 34.16
CA VAL A 28 -4.26 -36.52 33.36
C VAL A 28 -3.05 -35.94 32.63
N SER A 29 -1.90 -35.81 33.29
CA SER A 29 -0.66 -35.30 32.67
C SER A 29 -0.17 -36.21 31.54
N VAL A 30 -0.13 -37.53 31.75
CA VAL A 30 0.30 -38.50 30.73
C VAL A 30 -0.67 -38.53 29.56
N ASN A 31 -1.98 -38.51 29.81
CA ASN A 31 -2.98 -38.47 28.75
C ASN A 31 -2.88 -37.17 27.94
N SER A 32 -2.71 -36.01 28.58
CA SER A 32 -2.52 -34.74 27.89
C SER A 32 -1.29 -34.76 26.98
N GLN A 33 -0.14 -35.24 27.48
CA GLN A 33 1.08 -35.39 26.67
C GLN A 33 0.91 -36.37 25.51
N PHE A 34 0.18 -37.47 25.72
CA PHE A 34 -0.11 -38.44 24.67
C PHE A 34 -1.00 -37.85 23.56
N GLN A 35 -2.04 -37.11 23.93
CA GLN A 35 -2.91 -36.41 22.99
C GLN A 35 -2.13 -35.38 22.17
N GLU A 36 -1.26 -34.60 22.81
CA GLU A 36 -0.42 -33.62 22.10
C GLU A 36 0.60 -34.27 21.16
N LYS A 37 1.21 -35.39 21.58
CA LYS A 37 2.07 -36.18 20.68
C LYS A 37 1.30 -36.73 19.48
N SER A 38 0.10 -37.26 19.70
CA SER A 38 -0.77 -37.77 18.62
C SER A 38 -1.12 -36.66 17.62
N LYS A 39 -1.49 -35.47 18.11
CA LYS A 39 -1.75 -34.28 17.29
C LYS A 39 -0.50 -33.85 16.50
N ASN A 40 0.68 -33.77 17.13
CA ASN A 40 1.93 -33.44 16.42
C ASN A 40 2.28 -34.44 15.33
N THR A 41 2.09 -35.74 15.60
CA THR A 41 2.30 -36.80 14.62
C THR A 41 1.34 -36.64 13.44
N LYS A 42 0.06 -36.36 13.72
CA LYS A 42 -0.95 -36.10 12.69
C LYS A 42 -0.58 -34.89 11.83
N ILE A 43 -0.25 -33.75 12.43
CA ILE A 43 0.16 -32.53 11.72
C ILE A 43 1.41 -32.78 10.86
N SER A 44 2.43 -33.43 11.42
CA SER A 44 3.64 -33.76 10.66
C SER A 44 3.34 -34.68 9.48
N SER A 45 2.48 -35.69 9.66
CA SER A 45 2.06 -36.59 8.59
C SER A 45 1.27 -35.87 7.51
N ASP A 46 0.43 -34.91 7.91
CA ASP A 46 -0.40 -34.11 7.01
C ASP A 46 0.45 -33.18 6.16
N LEU A 47 1.40 -32.46 6.78
CA LEU A 47 2.35 -31.62 6.06
C LEU A 47 3.19 -32.43 5.06
N GLU A 48 3.71 -33.61 5.45
CA GLU A 48 4.45 -34.46 4.49
C GLU A 48 3.57 -34.96 3.33
N THR A 49 2.29 -35.28 3.61
CA THR A 49 1.33 -35.67 2.57
C THR A 49 1.11 -34.51 1.59
N LEU A 50 0.84 -33.31 2.11
CA LEU A 50 0.67 -32.10 1.29
C LEU A 50 1.90 -31.80 0.42
N LYS A 51 3.11 -31.88 1.00
CA LYS A 51 4.37 -31.69 0.27
C LYS A 51 4.50 -32.68 -0.88
N ASN A 52 4.25 -33.96 -0.63
CA ASN A 52 4.33 -35.00 -1.65
C ASN A 52 3.28 -34.79 -2.75
N SER A 53 2.03 -34.46 -2.38
CA SER A 53 0.97 -34.15 -3.33
C SER A 53 1.29 -32.94 -4.21
N LEU A 54 1.80 -31.84 -3.63
CA LEU A 54 2.24 -30.65 -4.37
C LEU A 54 3.43 -30.94 -5.29
N THR A 55 4.37 -31.77 -4.82
CA THR A 55 5.52 -32.20 -5.64
C THR A 55 5.04 -33.02 -6.85
N GLN A 56 4.12 -33.96 -6.64
CA GLN A 56 3.52 -34.76 -7.71
C GLN A 56 2.72 -33.87 -8.68
N TYR A 57 1.93 -32.93 -8.17
CA TYR A 57 1.19 -31.94 -8.96
C TYR A 57 2.16 -31.14 -9.85
N LYS A 58 3.23 -30.58 -9.27
CA LYS A 58 4.26 -29.83 -9.99
C LYS A 58 4.95 -30.68 -11.07
N GLN A 59 5.20 -31.96 -10.79
CA GLN A 59 5.82 -32.87 -11.76
C GLN A 59 4.92 -33.15 -12.97
N GLU A 60 3.61 -33.31 -12.76
CA GLU A 60 2.65 -33.62 -13.84
C GLU A 60 2.21 -32.37 -14.60
N ILE A 61 1.78 -31.33 -13.89
CA ILE A 61 1.16 -30.12 -14.45
C ILE A 61 2.19 -29.04 -14.82
N LYS A 62 3.43 -29.15 -14.31
CA LYS A 62 4.54 -28.19 -14.52
C LYS A 62 4.31 -26.80 -13.91
N THR A 63 3.20 -26.61 -13.21
CA THR A 63 2.87 -25.42 -12.43
C THR A 63 2.40 -25.85 -11.04
N LEU A 64 2.29 -24.88 -10.14
CA LEU A 64 1.67 -25.07 -8.83
C LEU A 64 0.32 -24.36 -8.75
N PRO A 65 -0.67 -24.92 -8.06
CA PRO A 65 -1.96 -24.28 -7.87
C PRO A 65 -1.81 -23.01 -7.02
N PHE A 66 -2.73 -22.06 -7.16
CA PHE A 66 -2.79 -20.91 -6.25
C PHE A 66 -3.33 -21.35 -4.88
N PRO A 67 -2.89 -20.71 -3.78
CA PRO A 67 -3.54 -20.89 -2.49
C PRO A 67 -5.01 -20.46 -2.55
N GLY A 68 -5.81 -21.05 -1.67
CA GLY A 68 -7.18 -20.63 -1.37
C GLY A 68 -7.25 -19.71 -0.15
N GLY A 69 -8.45 -19.59 0.43
CA GLY A 69 -8.71 -18.64 1.52
C GLY A 69 -8.56 -17.18 1.11
N ASN A 70 -8.16 -16.33 2.05
CA ASN A 70 -7.72 -14.98 1.75
C ASN A 70 -6.27 -15.01 1.24
N ILE A 71 -6.04 -14.36 0.12
CA ILE A 71 -4.78 -14.44 -0.62
C ILE A 71 -4.02 -13.12 -0.53
N ASN A 72 -2.71 -13.20 -0.32
CA ASN A 72 -1.84 -12.04 -0.28
C ASN A 72 -0.64 -12.22 -1.19
N PHE A 73 -0.37 -11.20 -1.99
CA PHE A 73 0.80 -11.16 -2.87
C PHE A 73 1.89 -10.31 -2.23
N PHE A 74 3.15 -10.62 -2.56
CA PHE A 74 4.28 -9.87 -2.08
C PHE A 74 5.40 -9.78 -3.11
N THR A 75 6.17 -8.70 -3.05
CA THR A 75 7.32 -8.43 -3.92
C THR A 75 8.56 -9.19 -3.44
N THR A 76 9.67 -9.11 -4.19
CA THR A 76 10.96 -9.74 -3.84
C THR A 76 11.50 -9.29 -2.49
N ASN A 77 11.15 -8.07 -2.06
CA ASN A 77 11.59 -7.52 -0.76
C ASN A 77 10.60 -7.86 0.36
N GLY A 78 9.64 -8.76 0.11
CA GLY A 78 8.59 -9.07 1.07
C GLY A 78 7.73 -7.84 1.40
N LEU A 79 7.48 -6.94 0.44
CA LEU A 79 6.48 -5.88 0.59
C LEU A 79 5.16 -6.34 -0.03
N TYR A 80 4.03 -5.81 0.45
CA TYR A 80 2.72 -6.10 -0.15
C TYR A 80 2.71 -5.79 -1.65
N SER A 81 2.20 -6.73 -2.44
CA SER A 81 1.80 -6.51 -3.83
C SER A 81 0.27 -6.67 -3.91
N HIS A 82 -0.37 -5.85 -4.72
CA HIS A 82 -1.83 -5.90 -4.85
C HIS A 82 -2.30 -7.05 -5.75
N ASP A 83 -1.49 -7.38 -6.75
CA ASP A 83 -1.79 -8.39 -7.74
C ASP A 83 -0.56 -9.21 -8.10
N GLU A 84 -0.78 -10.20 -8.97
CA GLU A 84 0.23 -11.11 -9.48
C GLU A 84 1.28 -10.42 -10.37
N THR A 85 0.91 -9.33 -11.06
CA THR A 85 1.73 -8.72 -12.13
C THR A 85 3.13 -8.36 -11.65
N ASN A 86 3.23 -7.80 -10.43
CA ASN A 86 4.49 -7.39 -9.81
C ASN A 86 4.89 -8.26 -8.60
N ALA A 87 4.19 -9.38 -8.40
CA ALA A 87 4.43 -10.24 -7.26
C ALA A 87 5.61 -11.20 -7.51
N PHE A 88 6.41 -11.38 -6.47
CA PHE A 88 7.37 -12.46 -6.36
C PHE A 88 6.69 -13.75 -5.91
N GLY A 89 5.83 -13.64 -4.88
CA GLY A 89 5.14 -14.77 -4.31
C GLY A 89 3.71 -14.44 -3.86
N VAL A 90 2.98 -15.49 -3.54
CA VAL A 90 1.60 -15.46 -3.08
C VAL A 90 1.43 -16.49 -1.97
N TYR A 91 0.66 -16.14 -0.94
CA TYR A 91 0.34 -17.07 0.15
C TYR A 91 -1.14 -16.97 0.56
N GLY A 92 -1.61 -18.04 1.21
CA GLY A 92 -2.95 -18.21 1.73
C GLY A 92 -3.09 -19.59 2.39
N ALA A 93 -4.21 -20.27 2.20
CA ALA A 93 -4.47 -21.60 2.76
C ALA A 93 -4.47 -22.71 1.69
N ILE A 94 -4.23 -23.95 2.09
CA ILE A 94 -4.43 -25.13 1.22
C ILE A 94 -5.83 -25.72 1.43
N GLU A 95 -6.78 -25.40 0.54
CA GLU A 95 -8.19 -25.80 0.68
C GLU A 95 -8.59 -26.95 -0.26
N GLU A 96 -9.86 -27.39 -0.18
CA GLU A 96 -10.35 -28.53 -0.98
C GLU A 96 -10.20 -28.37 -2.49
N GLN A 97 -10.19 -27.13 -2.97
CA GLN A 97 -10.09 -26.80 -4.39
C GLN A 97 -8.64 -26.54 -4.83
N THR A 98 -7.69 -26.42 -3.90
CA THR A 98 -6.28 -26.13 -4.24
C THR A 98 -5.62 -27.31 -4.94
N ILE A 99 -5.87 -28.54 -4.47
CA ILE A 99 -5.28 -29.75 -5.03
C ILE A 99 -6.39 -30.69 -5.50
N GLU A 100 -6.31 -31.13 -6.77
CA GLU A 100 -7.27 -32.08 -7.31
C GLU A 100 -7.28 -33.40 -6.55
N LYS A 101 -8.47 -34.02 -6.42
CA LYS A 101 -8.69 -35.26 -5.66
C LYS A 101 -7.82 -36.44 -6.10
N LYS A 102 -7.29 -36.41 -7.32
CA LYS A 102 -6.37 -37.45 -7.84
C LYS A 102 -4.99 -37.43 -7.16
N TYR A 103 -4.57 -36.29 -6.61
CA TYR A 103 -3.30 -36.14 -5.87
C TYR A 103 -3.48 -36.25 -4.36
N MET A 104 -4.68 -35.96 -3.86
CA MET A 104 -4.97 -35.97 -2.44
C MET A 104 -6.45 -36.25 -2.19
N SER A 105 -6.76 -37.33 -1.46
CA SER A 105 -8.14 -37.79 -1.25
C SER A 105 -8.88 -37.09 -0.12
N PHE A 106 -8.15 -36.42 0.78
CA PHE A 106 -8.71 -35.66 1.90
C PHE A 106 -7.89 -34.39 2.12
N HIS A 107 -8.52 -33.35 2.67
CA HIS A 107 -7.84 -32.10 2.96
C HIS A 107 -7.55 -32.03 4.46
N PRO A 108 -6.28 -32.07 4.86
CA PRO A 108 -5.95 -32.12 6.26
C PRO A 108 -6.16 -30.76 6.92
N LEU A 109 -6.73 -30.79 8.12
CA LEU A 109 -6.89 -29.65 9.01
C LEU A 109 -6.02 -29.89 10.24
N ASP A 110 -5.54 -28.81 10.86
CA ASP A 110 -4.88 -28.91 12.16
C ASP A 110 -5.87 -29.50 13.18
N PRO A 111 -5.60 -30.68 13.79
CA PRO A 111 -6.49 -31.32 14.75
C PRO A 111 -6.65 -30.55 16.07
N ARG A 112 -5.89 -29.47 16.30
CA ARG A 112 -6.05 -28.57 17.46
C ARG A 112 -7.08 -27.49 17.20
N THR A 113 -6.96 -26.81 16.08
CA THR A 113 -7.66 -25.54 15.82
C THR A 113 -8.67 -25.64 14.68
N ASN A 114 -8.72 -26.78 13.99
CA ASN A 114 -9.53 -27.00 12.80
C ASN A 114 -9.25 -25.99 11.66
N GLN A 115 -8.01 -25.48 11.60
CA GLN A 115 -7.56 -24.55 10.58
C GLN A 115 -6.87 -25.29 9.43
N TYR A 116 -7.01 -24.78 8.21
CA TYR A 116 -6.20 -25.23 7.08
C TYR A 116 -4.75 -24.77 7.26
N TYR A 117 -3.83 -25.60 6.78
CA TYR A 117 -2.41 -25.27 6.76
C TYR A 117 -2.14 -24.09 5.82
N ALA A 118 -1.15 -23.27 6.17
CA ALA A 118 -0.73 -22.17 5.30
C ALA A 118 0.06 -22.73 4.11
N TYR A 119 -0.10 -22.08 2.97
CA TYR A 119 0.54 -22.46 1.71
C TYR A 119 1.01 -21.21 0.98
N GLY A 120 2.28 -21.21 0.57
CA GLY A 120 2.90 -20.15 -0.21
C GLY A 120 3.58 -20.70 -1.46
N LYS A 121 3.56 -19.94 -2.55
CA LYS A 121 4.32 -20.24 -3.77
C LYS A 121 4.93 -19.00 -4.40
N THR A 122 6.03 -19.17 -5.11
CA THR A 122 6.56 -18.14 -6.02
C THR A 122 5.70 -18.08 -7.29
N ILE A 123 5.53 -16.89 -7.88
CA ILE A 123 4.76 -16.70 -9.12
C ILE A 123 5.48 -17.33 -10.33
N LYS A 124 6.80 -17.10 -10.47
CA LYS A 124 7.57 -17.47 -11.66
C LYS A 124 8.24 -18.85 -11.57
N ASP A 125 8.93 -19.12 -10.47
CA ASP A 125 9.84 -20.26 -10.38
C ASP A 125 9.17 -21.54 -9.85
N ASN A 126 7.88 -21.45 -9.52
CA ASN A 126 7.07 -22.54 -8.96
C ASN A 126 7.73 -23.24 -7.76
N PHE A 127 8.46 -22.53 -6.91
CA PHE A 127 8.79 -23.02 -5.57
C PHE A 127 7.60 -22.87 -4.63
N PHE A 128 7.55 -23.69 -3.59
CA PHE A 128 6.52 -23.62 -2.58
C PHE A 128 6.98 -23.94 -1.17
N GLU A 129 6.13 -23.54 -0.24
CA GLU A 129 6.17 -23.90 1.16
C GLU A 129 4.78 -24.20 1.69
N ILE A 130 4.71 -25.03 2.71
CA ILE A 130 3.55 -25.29 3.54
C ILE A 130 3.96 -25.16 5.01
N ALA A 131 3.08 -24.64 5.84
CA ALA A 131 3.38 -24.44 7.26
C ALA A 131 2.23 -24.85 8.17
N GLY A 132 2.59 -25.40 9.33
CA GLY A 132 1.68 -25.66 10.45
C GLY A 132 2.35 -25.43 11.80
N VAL A 133 1.66 -25.74 12.89
CA VAL A 133 2.18 -25.54 14.25
C VAL A 133 2.23 -26.85 15.05
N LEU A 134 3.37 -27.12 15.67
CA LEU A 134 3.58 -28.21 16.63
C LEU A 134 3.64 -27.67 18.05
N LYS A 135 3.37 -28.52 19.05
CA LYS A 135 3.55 -28.19 20.48
C LYS A 135 4.61 -29.12 21.10
N GLU A 136 5.79 -28.60 21.37
CA GLU A 136 6.93 -29.34 21.94
C GLU A 136 7.30 -28.76 23.31
N ASP A 137 7.40 -29.60 24.32
CA ASP A 137 7.72 -29.21 25.70
C ASP A 137 6.87 -28.04 26.24
N GLY A 138 5.58 -28.04 25.86
CA GLY A 138 4.61 -27.02 26.25
C GLY A 138 4.67 -25.72 25.45
N LYS A 139 5.63 -25.57 24.53
CA LYS A 139 5.78 -24.41 23.64
C LYS A 139 5.31 -24.72 22.23
N TYR A 140 4.73 -23.73 21.56
CA TYR A 140 4.43 -23.85 20.14
C TYR A 140 5.68 -23.58 19.30
N ILE A 141 5.84 -24.37 18.24
CA ILE A 141 6.86 -24.17 17.22
C ILE A 141 6.21 -24.28 15.83
N SER A 142 6.59 -23.41 14.91
CA SER A 142 6.23 -23.57 13.50
C SER A 142 6.96 -24.77 12.90
N LYS A 143 6.33 -25.41 11.92
CA LYS A 143 6.95 -26.42 11.07
C LYS A 143 6.71 -26.06 9.62
N VAL A 144 7.78 -25.80 8.88
CA VAL A 144 7.75 -25.39 7.47
C VAL A 144 8.36 -26.49 6.61
N LEU A 145 7.65 -26.91 5.56
CA LEU A 145 8.15 -27.86 4.56
C LEU A 145 7.97 -27.26 3.16
N GLY A 146 8.91 -27.51 2.25
CA GLY A 146 8.84 -26.95 0.91
C GLY A 146 10.05 -27.30 0.06
N ASP A 147 10.10 -26.70 -1.12
CA ASP A 147 11.29 -26.70 -2.00
C ASP A 147 11.85 -25.30 -2.25
N TYR A 148 11.29 -24.27 -1.61
CA TYR A 148 11.84 -22.92 -1.62
C TYR A 148 13.10 -22.82 -0.74
N SER A 149 14.12 -22.13 -1.24
CA SER A 149 15.42 -21.98 -0.57
C SER A 149 15.72 -20.55 -0.09
N GLY A 150 14.79 -19.60 -0.30
CA GLY A 150 15.02 -18.17 -0.03
C GLY A 150 15.82 -17.44 -1.13
N GLU A 151 16.27 -18.12 -2.20
CA GLU A 151 17.04 -17.47 -3.26
C GLU A 151 16.18 -16.48 -4.06
N GLY A 152 16.63 -15.22 -4.16
CA GLY A 152 16.02 -14.19 -5.01
C GLY A 152 14.76 -13.52 -4.44
N GLY A 153 14.40 -13.76 -3.18
CA GLY A 153 13.22 -13.18 -2.54
C GLY A 153 13.34 -13.07 -1.01
N PRO A 154 12.21 -12.96 -0.29
CA PRO A 154 12.21 -13.06 1.17
C PRO A 154 12.67 -14.44 1.63
N TYR A 155 13.03 -14.56 2.92
CA TYR A 155 13.60 -15.81 3.44
C TYR A 155 12.64 -17.00 3.38
N ASN A 156 11.32 -16.77 3.51
CA ASN A 156 10.26 -17.78 3.32
C ASN A 156 9.11 -17.19 2.48
N LEU A 157 8.11 -18.00 2.13
CA LEU A 157 6.96 -17.64 1.29
C LEU A 157 5.66 -17.42 2.07
N ILE A 158 5.60 -17.86 3.33
CA ILE A 158 4.41 -17.74 4.18
C ILE A 158 4.64 -16.64 5.21
N ARG A 159 3.74 -15.66 5.29
CA ARG A 159 3.79 -14.67 6.37
C ARG A 159 3.23 -15.21 7.67
N GLU A 160 3.74 -14.69 8.76
CA GLU A 160 3.11 -14.90 10.06
C GLU A 160 1.69 -14.33 10.04
N TYR A 161 0.80 -14.94 10.82
CA TYR A 161 -0.63 -14.72 10.63
C TYR A 161 -1.03 -13.27 10.85
N ASN A 162 -0.56 -12.60 11.90
CA ASN A 162 -0.95 -11.24 12.26
C ASN A 162 0.23 -10.27 12.29
N GLY A 163 1.29 -10.48 11.51
CA GLY A 163 2.46 -9.62 11.57
C GLY A 163 3.22 -9.52 10.25
N PRO A 164 4.26 -8.67 10.20
CA PRO A 164 5.01 -8.40 8.98
C PRO A 164 5.94 -9.54 8.59
N ASP A 165 6.36 -10.37 9.55
CA ASP A 165 7.45 -11.31 9.35
C ASP A 165 7.02 -12.56 8.59
N PHE A 166 8.00 -13.36 8.18
CA PHE A 166 7.79 -14.62 7.50
C PHE A 166 7.95 -15.79 8.48
N VAL A 167 7.17 -16.84 8.28
CA VAL A 167 7.19 -18.05 9.13
C VAL A 167 8.47 -18.82 8.86
N GLU A 168 9.38 -18.81 9.83
CA GLU A 168 10.60 -19.63 9.82
C GLU A 168 10.31 -21.02 10.37
N ASP A 169 11.06 -22.05 9.94
CA ASP A 169 10.98 -23.38 10.55
C ASP A 169 11.46 -23.34 12.01
N LYS A 170 10.70 -23.96 12.92
CA LYS A 170 10.98 -24.01 14.37
C LYS A 170 10.96 -22.65 15.08
N SER A 171 10.35 -21.63 14.50
CA SER A 171 10.09 -20.37 15.19
C SER A 171 9.15 -20.59 16.36
N THR A 172 9.39 -19.87 17.47
CA THR A 172 8.52 -19.85 18.65
C THR A 172 7.64 -18.61 18.71
N ILE A 173 7.74 -17.74 17.71
CA ILE A 173 7.08 -16.44 17.67
C ILE A 173 6.36 -16.17 16.34
N HIS A 174 6.89 -16.66 15.21
CA HIS A 174 6.31 -16.46 13.88
C HIS A 174 5.50 -17.70 13.49
N PHE A 175 4.18 -17.63 13.58
CA PHE A 175 3.28 -18.75 13.29
C PHE A 175 2.42 -18.50 12.04
N PRO A 176 2.10 -19.54 11.24
CA PRO A 176 1.24 -19.39 10.07
C PRO A 176 -0.23 -19.11 10.40
N TYR A 177 -0.65 -19.39 11.63
CA TYR A 177 -1.98 -19.13 12.20
C TYR A 177 -1.87 -19.13 13.72
N ASN A 178 -2.88 -18.61 14.43
CA ASN A 178 -2.91 -18.65 15.88
C ASN A 178 -2.90 -20.12 16.37
N PRO A 179 -1.93 -20.51 17.21
CA PRO A 179 -1.76 -21.90 17.59
C PRO A 179 -2.70 -22.37 18.71
N ASP A 180 -3.30 -21.45 19.46
CA ASP A 180 -4.17 -21.76 20.60
C ASP A 180 -5.62 -21.93 20.20
N GLU A 181 -6.13 -21.02 19.36
CA GLU A 181 -7.54 -20.97 18.99
C GLU A 181 -7.73 -20.40 17.58
N ARG A 182 -8.86 -20.74 16.96
CA ARG A 182 -9.27 -20.18 15.67
C ARG A 182 -9.89 -18.80 15.90
N VAL A 183 -9.06 -17.76 15.92
CA VAL A 183 -9.48 -16.39 16.20
C VAL A 183 -8.84 -15.41 15.24
N ILE A 184 -9.60 -14.38 14.84
CA ILE A 184 -9.07 -13.25 14.10
C ILE A 184 -8.49 -12.25 15.10
N THR A 185 -7.25 -11.83 14.90
CA THR A 185 -6.55 -10.86 15.75
C THR A 185 -5.86 -9.82 14.90
N ALA A 186 -5.50 -8.70 15.53
CA ALA A 186 -4.58 -7.74 14.93
C ALA A 186 -3.42 -7.42 15.86
N HIS A 187 -2.33 -6.90 15.31
CA HIS A 187 -1.11 -6.58 16.05
C HIS A 187 -0.44 -5.34 15.46
N ILE A 188 0.20 -4.53 16.31
CA ILE A 188 0.95 -3.35 15.89
C ILE A 188 2.41 -3.75 15.69
N SER A 189 2.92 -3.59 14.47
CA SER A 189 4.34 -3.85 14.18
C SER A 189 5.24 -2.64 14.39
N SER A 190 4.70 -1.44 14.23
CA SER A 190 5.44 -0.18 14.37
C SER A 190 4.49 0.96 14.64
N TYR A 191 4.98 1.97 15.37
CA TYR A 191 4.20 3.15 15.69
C TYR A 191 5.07 4.37 15.97
N SER A 192 4.44 5.54 15.99
CA SER A 192 5.02 6.78 16.48
C SER A 192 3.99 7.61 17.25
N GLY A 193 4.46 8.54 18.07
CA GLY A 193 3.60 9.35 18.93
C GLY A 193 3.03 8.58 20.13
N ALA A 194 2.10 9.21 20.84
CA ALA A 194 1.46 8.60 22.01
C ALA A 194 0.28 7.71 21.60
N ILE A 195 0.24 6.49 22.14
CA ILE A 195 -0.79 5.48 21.91
C ILE A 195 -1.56 5.18 23.20
N THR A 196 -2.86 4.99 23.05
CA THR A 196 -3.76 4.51 24.09
C THR A 196 -4.45 3.25 23.59
N ILE A 197 -4.45 2.20 24.41
CA ILE A 197 -5.15 0.94 24.13
C ILE A 197 -6.21 0.76 25.20
N ASN A 198 -7.48 0.59 24.81
CA ASN A 198 -8.60 0.44 25.74
C ASN A 198 -8.68 1.56 26.78
N ASP A 199 -8.52 2.80 26.33
CA ASP A 199 -8.52 4.01 27.17
C ASP A 199 -7.38 4.07 28.20
N GLU A 200 -6.42 3.14 28.15
CA GLU A 200 -5.20 3.15 28.96
C GLU A 200 -3.99 3.62 28.13
N PRO A 201 -3.36 4.75 28.49
CA PRO A 201 -2.14 5.20 27.84
C PRO A 201 -1.04 4.14 27.97
N LYS A 202 -0.40 3.77 26.86
CA LYS A 202 0.73 2.85 26.85
C LYS A 202 2.01 3.63 26.61
N THR A 203 2.97 3.47 27.51
CA THR A 203 4.26 4.19 27.47
C THR A 203 5.44 3.26 27.16
N SER A 204 5.28 1.96 27.39
CA SER A 204 6.27 0.94 27.05
C SER A 204 6.09 0.49 25.60
N SER A 205 7.12 0.63 24.77
CA SER A 205 7.12 0.12 23.39
C SER A 205 6.91 -1.39 23.34
N GLY A 206 7.48 -2.13 24.29
CA GLY A 206 7.29 -3.57 24.40
C GLY A 206 5.83 -3.95 24.65
N GLU A 207 5.09 -3.18 25.47
CA GLU A 207 3.67 -3.45 25.71
C GLU A 207 2.82 -3.21 24.45
N ILE A 208 3.11 -2.15 23.70
CA ILE A 208 2.37 -1.83 22.46
C ILE A 208 2.64 -2.89 21.39
N LEU A 209 3.91 -3.23 21.19
CA LEU A 209 4.35 -4.18 20.17
C LEU A 209 4.13 -5.66 20.55
N THR A 210 3.56 -5.95 21.72
CA THR A 210 3.16 -7.33 22.08
C THR A 210 1.67 -7.46 22.33
N PHE A 211 0.92 -6.34 22.26
CA PHE A 211 -0.52 -6.36 22.43
C PHE A 211 -1.21 -6.99 21.21
N ILE A 212 -2.06 -7.97 21.47
CA ILE A 212 -2.87 -8.66 20.46
C ILE A 212 -4.30 -8.13 20.57
N PHE A 213 -4.71 -7.35 19.58
CA PHE A 213 -6.05 -6.81 19.48
C PHE A 213 -7.05 -7.91 19.11
N LYS A 214 -8.13 -7.98 19.89
CA LYS A 214 -9.29 -8.85 19.69
C LYS A 214 -10.54 -8.00 19.47
N GLU A 215 -11.66 -8.68 19.20
CA GLU A 215 -12.95 -8.02 19.14
C GLU A 215 -13.26 -7.24 20.43
N GLY A 216 -13.72 -6.00 20.27
CA GLY A 216 -14.05 -5.07 21.36
C GLY A 216 -12.92 -4.14 21.77
N ASP A 217 -11.66 -4.43 21.41
CA ASP A 217 -10.54 -3.55 21.75
C ASP A 217 -10.61 -2.22 21.00
N LYS A 218 -9.98 -1.20 21.59
CA LYS A 218 -9.85 0.16 21.05
C LYS A 218 -8.37 0.56 20.96
N LEU A 219 -8.05 1.24 19.86
CA LEU A 219 -6.76 1.84 19.61
C LEU A 219 -6.93 3.32 19.33
N LYS A 220 -6.24 4.16 20.10
CA LYS A 220 -6.15 5.59 19.85
C LYS A 220 -4.69 5.99 19.62
N VAL A 221 -4.46 6.73 18.53
CA VAL A 221 -3.17 7.31 18.15
C VAL A 221 -3.28 8.83 18.24
N SER A 222 -2.35 9.46 18.94
CA SER A 222 -2.36 10.93 19.09
C SER A 222 -2.00 11.64 17.78
N THR A 223 -2.44 12.89 17.67
CA THR A 223 -2.17 13.78 16.53
C THR A 223 -0.69 13.73 16.10
N GLY A 224 -0.45 13.53 14.79
CA GLY A 224 0.89 13.44 14.19
C GLY A 224 1.58 12.09 14.37
N GLY A 225 1.02 11.19 15.19
CA GLY A 225 1.48 9.80 15.32
C GLY A 225 0.90 8.88 14.25
N TYR A 226 1.41 7.65 14.21
CA TYR A 226 0.83 6.56 13.42
C TYR A 226 0.96 5.21 14.13
N ALA A 227 0.17 4.21 13.70
CA ALA A 227 0.33 2.80 14.05
C ALA A 227 0.10 1.92 12.81
N ASN A 228 1.04 1.01 12.52
CA ASN A 228 0.90 0.00 11.48
C ASN A 228 0.34 -1.29 12.08
N ILE A 229 -0.84 -1.69 11.60
CA ILE A 229 -1.66 -2.78 12.11
C ILE A 229 -1.66 -3.91 11.09
N TYR A 230 -1.40 -5.13 11.55
CA TYR A 230 -1.42 -6.36 10.76
C TYR A 230 -2.54 -7.25 11.27
N TYR A 231 -3.41 -7.71 10.37
CA TYR A 231 -4.57 -8.53 10.71
C TYR A 231 -4.29 -9.98 10.34
N SER A 232 -4.87 -10.91 11.10
CA SER A 232 -4.75 -12.36 10.87
C SER A 232 -5.32 -12.87 9.55
N ASP A 233 -6.10 -12.04 8.85
CA ASP A 233 -6.62 -12.31 7.51
C ASP A 233 -5.63 -11.91 6.39
N GLY A 234 -4.47 -11.36 6.78
CA GLY A 234 -3.38 -10.86 5.95
C GLY A 234 -3.57 -9.43 5.44
N SER A 235 -4.66 -8.76 5.80
CA SER A 235 -4.83 -7.32 5.55
C SER A 235 -3.84 -6.51 6.40
N THR A 236 -3.57 -5.27 6.00
CA THR A 236 -2.76 -4.33 6.79
C THR A 236 -3.36 -2.94 6.78
N SER A 237 -3.22 -2.19 7.87
CA SER A 237 -3.66 -0.80 7.96
C SER A 237 -2.59 0.11 8.57
N THR A 238 -2.58 1.36 8.18
CA THR A 238 -1.87 2.45 8.88
C THR A 238 -2.92 3.39 9.45
N LEU A 239 -2.93 3.53 10.78
CA LEU A 239 -3.83 4.38 11.53
C LEU A 239 -3.10 5.64 11.99
N GLY A 240 -3.63 6.83 11.71
CA GLY A 240 -3.04 8.09 12.18
C GLY A 240 -3.42 9.28 11.29
N ASP A 241 -3.37 10.48 11.85
CA ASP A 241 -3.73 11.73 11.16
C ASP A 241 -2.80 12.86 11.66
N SER A 242 -2.37 13.73 10.75
CA SER A 242 -1.45 14.82 11.07
C SER A 242 -2.12 15.98 11.81
N MET A 243 -3.45 16.08 11.75
CA MET A 243 -4.23 17.22 12.25
C MET A 243 -5.12 16.88 13.45
N ARG A 244 -5.29 15.59 13.79
CA ARG A 244 -6.15 15.16 14.90
C ARG A 244 -5.76 13.79 15.43
N ASP A 245 -6.25 13.49 16.64
CA ASP A 245 -6.19 12.14 17.18
C ASP A 245 -7.00 11.19 16.30
N THR A 246 -6.57 9.95 16.20
CA THR A 246 -7.29 8.90 15.48
C THR A 246 -7.72 7.81 16.45
N GLU A 247 -9.01 7.45 16.44
CA GLU A 247 -9.58 6.44 17.34
C GLU A 247 -10.32 5.36 16.54
N LEU A 248 -9.89 4.11 16.73
CA LEU A 248 -10.36 2.91 16.04
C LEU A 248 -10.84 1.88 17.06
N ALA A 249 -11.97 1.22 16.80
CA ALA A 249 -12.42 0.04 17.54
C ALA A 249 -12.49 -1.19 16.63
N PHE A 250 -12.03 -2.32 17.15
CA PHE A 250 -12.10 -3.63 16.48
C PHE A 250 -13.48 -4.25 16.73
N ALA A 251 -14.49 -3.79 15.99
CA ALA A 251 -15.89 -4.07 16.31
C ALA A 251 -16.33 -5.52 16.04
N SER A 252 -15.81 -6.18 15.00
CA SER A 252 -16.01 -7.63 14.82
C SER A 252 -14.78 -8.27 14.20
N MET A 253 -14.30 -9.35 14.80
CA MET A 253 -13.06 -10.03 14.40
C MET A 253 -13.26 -11.54 14.51
N GLN A 254 -13.76 -12.19 13.46
CA GLN A 254 -14.19 -13.59 13.55
C GLN A 254 -13.99 -14.43 12.28
N TYR A 255 -13.89 -15.74 12.48
CA TYR A 255 -14.05 -16.76 11.45
C TYR A 255 -15.51 -17.26 11.49
N PRO A 256 -16.40 -16.84 10.56
CA PRO A 256 -17.80 -17.27 10.56
C PRO A 256 -18.02 -18.75 10.24
N GLN A 257 -16.99 -19.43 9.72
CA GLN A 257 -17.03 -20.87 9.45
C GLN A 257 -16.20 -21.65 10.45
N GLU A 258 -16.33 -22.98 10.43
CA GLU A 258 -15.56 -23.88 11.28
C GLU A 258 -14.07 -24.00 10.88
N ASN A 259 -13.56 -23.15 9.99
CA ASN A 259 -12.19 -23.15 9.48
C ASN A 259 -11.69 -21.71 9.27
N ASN A 260 -10.46 -21.55 8.79
CA ASN A 260 -9.81 -20.25 8.57
C ASN A 260 -9.95 -19.69 7.14
N LEU A 261 -10.87 -20.20 6.32
CA LEU A 261 -10.99 -19.74 4.92
C LEU A 261 -11.72 -18.42 4.78
N VAL A 262 -12.70 -18.18 5.65
CA VAL A 262 -13.61 -17.04 5.58
C VAL A 262 -13.41 -16.16 6.79
N THR A 263 -13.28 -14.86 6.60
CA THR A 263 -13.02 -13.91 7.67
C THR A 263 -14.04 -12.79 7.66
N LYS A 264 -14.36 -12.27 8.85
CA LYS A 264 -15.11 -11.02 9.00
C LYS A 264 -14.32 -10.08 9.88
N VAL A 265 -13.83 -9.01 9.26
CA VAL A 265 -13.13 -7.90 9.92
C VAL A 265 -13.99 -6.66 9.77
N LYS A 266 -14.51 -6.16 10.88
CA LYS A 266 -15.30 -4.92 10.93
C LYS A 266 -14.66 -3.97 11.91
N LEU A 267 -14.30 -2.80 11.41
CA LEU A 267 -13.63 -1.75 12.18
C LEU A 267 -14.57 -0.56 12.30
N ALA A 268 -14.56 0.11 13.45
CA ALA A 268 -15.26 1.38 13.62
C ALA A 268 -14.24 2.50 13.81
N LEU A 269 -14.21 3.46 12.90
CA LEU A 269 -13.38 4.65 12.95
C LEU A 269 -14.22 5.82 13.49
N LYS A 270 -13.85 6.35 14.65
CA LYS A 270 -14.53 7.50 15.26
C LYS A 270 -14.12 8.82 14.62
N THR A 271 -12.82 9.00 14.44
CA THR A 271 -12.19 10.23 13.96
C THR A 271 -10.77 9.92 13.50
N GLY A 272 -10.21 10.79 12.66
CA GLY A 272 -8.87 10.65 12.10
C GLY A 272 -8.86 9.88 10.78
N THR A 273 -7.74 9.23 10.46
CA THR A 273 -7.54 8.58 9.16
C THR A 273 -6.99 7.15 9.33
N ILE A 274 -7.51 6.24 8.51
CA ILE A 274 -6.99 4.88 8.35
C ILE A 274 -6.76 4.60 6.86
N TRP A 275 -5.57 4.12 6.53
CA TRP A 275 -5.24 3.60 5.20
C TRP A 275 -5.12 2.09 5.28
N THR A 276 -5.77 1.36 4.37
CA THR A 276 -5.83 -0.11 4.41
C THR A 276 -5.43 -0.70 3.07
N LYS A 277 -4.61 -1.75 3.14
CA LYS A 277 -4.35 -2.70 2.06
C LYS A 277 -5.05 -4.00 2.44
N ALA A 278 -6.28 -4.17 1.95
CA ALA A 278 -7.05 -5.37 2.24
C ALA A 278 -6.49 -6.56 1.43
N ALA A 279 -6.42 -7.72 2.06
CA ALA A 279 -6.09 -8.97 1.39
C ALA A 279 -7.11 -9.26 0.28
N LYS A 280 -6.74 -10.10 -0.70
CA LYS A 280 -7.70 -10.58 -1.70
C LYS A 280 -8.62 -11.61 -1.02
N LEU A 281 -9.80 -11.14 -0.62
CA LEU A 281 -10.76 -11.90 0.16
C LEU A 281 -11.56 -12.88 -0.69
N ARG A 282 -12.02 -13.97 -0.06
CA ARG A 282 -13.07 -14.82 -0.63
C ARG A 282 -14.40 -14.06 -0.76
N GLU A 283 -15.31 -14.60 -1.56
CA GLU A 283 -16.63 -14.00 -1.79
C GLU A 283 -17.53 -13.98 -0.55
N ASP A 284 -17.28 -14.85 0.42
CA ASP A 284 -17.99 -14.91 1.69
C ASP A 284 -17.27 -14.19 2.83
N SER A 285 -16.06 -13.68 2.58
CA SER A 285 -15.29 -12.86 3.53
C SER A 285 -15.71 -11.39 3.47
N GLU A 286 -15.53 -10.69 4.59
CA GLU A 286 -15.90 -9.29 4.78
C GLU A 286 -14.72 -8.52 5.38
N PHE A 287 -14.38 -7.36 4.79
CA PHE A 287 -13.55 -6.34 5.41
C PHE A 287 -14.24 -4.99 5.28
N GLU A 288 -14.63 -4.41 6.40
CA GLU A 288 -15.49 -3.23 6.44
C GLU A 288 -14.98 -2.21 7.45
N ILE A 289 -14.98 -0.93 7.05
CA ILE A 289 -14.69 0.20 7.92
C ILE A 289 -15.95 1.05 8.05
N TYR A 290 -16.46 1.12 9.26
CA TYR A 290 -17.62 1.89 9.65
C TYR A 290 -17.20 3.23 10.23
N THR A 291 -17.96 4.25 9.88
CA THR A 291 -18.00 5.55 10.55
C THR A 291 -19.46 5.80 10.98
N THR A 292 -19.72 6.91 11.66
CA THR A 292 -21.07 7.24 12.12
C THR A 292 -22.06 7.44 10.97
N ASP A 293 -21.58 7.86 9.79
CA ASP A 293 -22.39 8.24 8.63
C ASP A 293 -22.20 7.34 7.40
N SER A 294 -21.09 6.60 7.31
CA SER A 294 -20.78 5.78 6.13
C SER A 294 -20.10 4.45 6.48
N THR A 295 -20.25 3.46 5.60
CA THR A 295 -19.50 2.20 5.63
C THR A 295 -18.77 2.01 4.31
N ALA A 296 -17.48 1.69 4.39
CA ALA A 296 -16.66 1.26 3.26
C ALA A 296 -16.43 -0.26 3.35
N ALA A 297 -16.95 -1.03 2.40
CA ALA A 297 -16.77 -2.47 2.30
C ALA A 297 -15.89 -2.82 1.10
N VAL A 298 -14.91 -3.71 1.30
CA VAL A 298 -13.88 -3.97 0.29
C VAL A 298 -13.50 -5.44 0.16
N ARG A 299 -12.91 -5.79 -0.98
CA ARG A 299 -12.29 -7.10 -1.25
C ARG A 299 -11.05 -6.92 -2.11
N GLY A 300 -9.86 -7.13 -1.54
CA GLY A 300 -8.59 -6.91 -2.25
C GLY A 300 -8.51 -5.49 -2.79
N THR A 301 -8.44 -4.49 -1.90
CA THR A 301 -8.51 -3.06 -2.27
C THR A 301 -7.55 -2.25 -1.43
N ILE A 302 -6.92 -1.24 -2.03
CA ILE A 302 -6.12 -0.24 -1.33
C ILE A 302 -6.96 1.03 -1.24
N PHE A 303 -7.34 1.43 -0.03
CA PHE A 303 -8.23 2.55 0.21
C PHE A 303 -7.93 3.24 1.54
N GLY A 304 -8.35 4.50 1.65
CA GLY A 304 -8.28 5.30 2.86
C GLY A 304 -9.67 5.75 3.29
N VAL A 305 -9.91 5.78 4.60
CA VAL A 305 -11.11 6.36 5.21
C VAL A 305 -10.66 7.43 6.19
N GLN A 306 -11.15 8.65 6.00
CA GLN A 306 -10.94 9.75 6.92
C GLN A 306 -12.28 10.19 7.49
N LYS A 307 -12.38 10.22 8.82
CA LYS A 307 -13.53 10.75 9.54
C LYS A 307 -13.16 12.04 10.25
N ILE A 308 -13.88 13.12 9.96
CA ILE A 308 -13.81 14.38 10.72
C ILE A 308 -14.88 14.33 11.80
N GLU A 309 -14.55 14.69 13.05
CA GLU A 309 -15.41 14.49 14.23
C GLU A 309 -16.82 15.06 14.08
N THR A 310 -16.94 16.28 13.55
CA THR A 310 -18.23 16.94 13.28
C THR A 310 -18.63 16.93 11.81
N GLY A 311 -17.85 16.23 10.97
CA GLY A 311 -17.91 16.38 9.52
C GLY A 311 -18.19 15.08 8.78
N GLU A 312 -18.10 15.17 7.47
CA GLU A 312 -18.32 14.06 6.55
C GLU A 312 -17.18 13.02 6.62
N THR A 313 -17.51 11.80 6.20
CA THR A 313 -16.53 10.75 5.94
C THR A 313 -16.02 10.83 4.51
N ASN A 314 -14.71 10.97 4.35
CA ASN A 314 -14.03 10.93 3.06
C ASN A 314 -13.46 9.53 2.82
N ILE A 315 -13.78 8.93 1.67
CA ILE A 315 -13.27 7.63 1.25
C ILE A 315 -12.45 7.82 -0.02
N THR A 316 -11.18 7.42 0.02
CA THR A 316 -10.26 7.48 -1.14
C THR A 316 -9.91 6.07 -1.58
N VAL A 317 -10.05 5.78 -2.88
CA VAL A 317 -9.68 4.48 -3.45
C VAL A 317 -8.45 4.64 -4.32
N THR A 318 -7.40 3.88 -4.03
CA THR A 318 -6.17 3.86 -4.84
C THR A 318 -6.19 2.73 -5.85
N ILE A 319 -6.60 1.52 -5.43
CA ILE A 319 -6.68 0.34 -6.30
C ILE A 319 -7.85 -0.54 -5.85
N GLY A 320 -8.65 -1.04 -6.79
CA GLY A 320 -9.70 -2.02 -6.52
C GLY A 320 -11.10 -1.40 -6.49
N LYS A 321 -11.99 -2.02 -5.71
CA LYS A 321 -13.41 -1.65 -5.60
C LYS A 321 -13.80 -1.41 -4.15
N VAL A 322 -14.46 -0.28 -3.90
CA VAL A 322 -15.10 -0.02 -2.61
C VAL A 322 -16.61 0.09 -2.82
N ASP A 323 -17.35 -0.72 -2.08
CA ASP A 323 -18.80 -0.55 -1.90
C ASP A 323 -19.04 0.41 -0.74
N ILE A 324 -19.88 1.43 -0.98
CA ILE A 324 -20.13 2.50 -0.02
C ILE A 324 -21.62 2.55 0.30
N SER A 325 -21.93 2.44 1.60
CA SER A 325 -23.29 2.59 2.11
C SER A 325 -23.37 3.68 3.17
N GLN A 326 -24.52 4.34 3.27
CA GLN A 326 -24.82 5.31 4.32
C GLN A 326 -25.36 4.61 5.56
N ASN A 327 -24.92 5.07 6.73
CA ASN A 327 -25.38 4.62 8.04
C ASN A 327 -26.37 5.64 8.59
N TYR A 328 -27.57 5.18 8.99
CA TYR A 328 -28.60 6.03 9.59
C TYR A 328 -28.81 5.71 11.07
N GLY A 329 -29.02 6.73 11.89
CA GLY A 329 -29.40 6.58 13.30
C GLY A 329 -28.27 6.21 14.25
N VAL A 330 -27.00 6.37 13.82
CA VAL A 330 -25.82 6.08 14.65
C VAL A 330 -25.06 7.36 14.96
N TYR A 331 -25.34 7.95 16.12
CA TYR A 331 -24.80 9.26 16.50
C TYR A 331 -23.61 9.21 17.47
N ASP A 332 -23.35 8.05 18.07
CA ASP A 332 -22.29 7.87 19.06
C ASP A 332 -21.42 6.67 18.72
N PHE A 333 -20.12 6.80 18.98
CA PHE A 333 -19.11 5.80 18.65
C PHE A 333 -19.26 4.49 19.42
N ASN A 334 -19.60 4.55 20.71
CA ASN A 334 -19.81 3.34 21.50
C ASN A 334 -21.06 2.59 21.00
N THR A 335 -22.08 3.34 20.56
CA THR A 335 -23.26 2.78 19.92
C THR A 335 -22.91 2.15 18.56
N LEU A 336 -22.10 2.81 17.73
CA LEU A 336 -21.63 2.27 16.45
C LEU A 336 -20.87 0.97 16.64
N SER A 337 -19.83 0.95 17.48
CA SER A 337 -19.01 -0.24 17.73
C SER A 337 -19.87 -1.43 18.18
N ARG A 338 -20.84 -1.20 19.08
CA ARG A 338 -21.77 -2.23 19.54
C ARG A 338 -22.77 -2.67 18.45
N GLN A 339 -23.28 -1.75 17.63
CA GLN A 339 -24.20 -2.12 16.55
C GLN A 339 -23.48 -2.89 15.44
N VAL A 340 -22.23 -2.53 15.14
CA VAL A 340 -21.38 -3.23 14.17
C VAL A 340 -21.10 -4.66 14.65
N SER A 341 -20.73 -4.84 15.92
CA SER A 341 -20.47 -6.18 16.48
C SER A 341 -21.70 -7.08 16.44
N GLN A 342 -22.90 -6.50 16.60
CA GLN A 342 -24.17 -7.22 16.52
C GLN A 342 -24.70 -7.40 15.09
N GLY A 343 -24.06 -6.81 14.08
CA GLY A 343 -24.58 -6.80 12.71
C GLY A 343 -25.87 -5.99 12.52
N ASN A 344 -26.15 -5.04 13.41
CA ASN A 344 -27.40 -4.27 13.47
C ASN A 344 -27.30 -2.87 12.84
N VAL A 345 -26.20 -2.56 12.12
CA VAL A 345 -26.09 -1.27 11.42
C VAL A 345 -26.96 -1.32 10.16
N ASN A 346 -27.92 -0.40 10.09
CA ASN A 346 -28.78 -0.29 8.92
C ASN A 346 -28.02 0.42 7.79
N LYS A 347 -27.61 -0.34 6.79
CA LYS A 347 -26.88 0.15 5.61
C LYS A 347 -27.87 0.43 4.50
N ASN A 348 -27.94 1.68 4.05
CA ASN A 348 -28.66 2.02 2.84
C ASN A 348 -27.65 2.24 1.69
N PRO A 349 -27.89 1.64 0.51
CA PRO A 349 -27.11 1.97 -0.68
C PRO A 349 -27.14 3.48 -0.92
N ILE A 350 -26.00 4.07 -1.29
CA ILE A 350 -25.98 5.47 -1.71
C ILE A 350 -26.58 5.54 -3.10
N TYR A 351 -27.72 6.23 -3.23
CA TYR A 351 -28.29 6.53 -4.54
C TYR A 351 -27.70 7.85 -5.03
N MET A 352 -26.73 7.78 -5.96
CA MET A 352 -26.35 8.97 -6.70
C MET A 352 -27.41 9.24 -7.75
N THR A 353 -28.25 10.25 -7.53
CA THR A 353 -29.07 10.81 -8.61
C THR A 353 -28.11 11.42 -9.61
N ASN A 354 -27.90 10.74 -10.75
CA ASN A 354 -27.15 11.33 -11.85
C ASN A 354 -27.96 12.50 -12.42
N PRO A 355 -27.53 13.76 -12.27
CA PRO A 355 -28.32 14.90 -12.74
C PRO A 355 -28.43 14.98 -14.27
N ASN A 356 -27.83 14.05 -15.02
CA ASN A 356 -27.86 13.99 -16.48
C ASN A 356 -28.60 12.77 -17.08
N ILE A 357 -29.33 11.97 -16.29
CA ILE A 357 -30.17 10.85 -16.81
C ILE A 357 -31.66 11.11 -16.54
N ASP A 358 -32.15 12.28 -16.94
CA ASP A 358 -33.59 12.60 -16.84
C ASP A 358 -34.40 12.23 -18.09
N ASN A 359 -33.86 11.45 -19.04
CA ASN A 359 -34.57 11.20 -20.31
C ASN A 359 -34.54 9.76 -20.87
N LEU A 360 -34.30 8.73 -20.05
CA LEU A 360 -34.43 7.33 -20.51
C LEU A 360 -35.39 6.51 -19.63
N THR A 361 -36.67 6.67 -19.97
CA THR A 361 -37.75 5.66 -19.97
C THR A 361 -38.10 4.88 -18.70
N ASN A 362 -39.38 5.02 -18.34
CA ASN A 362 -40.20 4.12 -17.52
C ASN A 362 -39.92 2.63 -17.79
N GLY A 363 -39.19 1.99 -16.88
CA GLY A 363 -38.99 0.55 -16.81
C GLY A 363 -38.48 0.21 -15.41
N GLU A 364 -39.02 -0.85 -14.81
CA GLU A 364 -38.80 -1.32 -13.43
C GLU A 364 -37.44 -0.94 -12.83
N GLY A 365 -37.49 -0.20 -11.71
CA GLY A 365 -36.31 0.37 -11.06
C GLY A 365 -35.32 -0.69 -10.61
N ALA A 366 -34.28 -0.91 -11.41
CA ALA A 366 -33.10 -1.64 -11.00
C ALA A 366 -32.41 -0.87 -9.87
N ILE A 367 -32.37 -1.44 -8.68
CA ILE A 367 -31.55 -0.94 -7.58
C ILE A 367 -30.10 -1.16 -8.00
N THR A 368 -29.41 -0.11 -8.42
CA THR A 368 -27.98 -0.18 -8.74
C THR A 368 -27.18 0.08 -7.46
N GLU A 369 -26.41 -0.92 -7.03
CA GLU A 369 -25.38 -0.74 -5.98
C GLU A 369 -24.34 0.27 -6.47
N THR A 370 -23.96 1.21 -5.60
CA THR A 370 -22.97 2.24 -5.94
C THR A 370 -21.59 1.79 -5.44
N TYR A 371 -20.70 1.47 -6.37
CA TYR A 371 -19.30 1.19 -6.08
C TYR A 371 -18.38 2.21 -6.77
N ILE A 372 -17.23 2.47 -6.18
CA ILE A 372 -16.12 3.17 -6.83
C ILE A 372 -15.09 2.12 -7.25
N GLU A 373 -14.78 2.05 -8.55
CA GLU A 373 -13.73 1.18 -9.10
C GLU A 373 -12.58 2.01 -9.65
N VAL A 374 -11.36 1.73 -9.18
CA VAL A 374 -10.13 2.36 -9.67
C VAL A 374 -9.20 1.28 -10.22
N PHE A 375 -8.84 1.40 -11.49
CA PHE A 375 -7.94 0.46 -12.17
C PHE A 375 -6.47 0.87 -12.02
N PRO A 376 -5.55 -0.09 -11.87
CA PRO A 376 -4.11 0.18 -11.87
C PRO A 376 -3.68 0.94 -13.14
N GLY A 377 -3.07 2.11 -12.98
CA GLY A 377 -2.55 2.92 -14.10
C GLY A 377 -3.40 4.14 -14.51
N GLY A 378 -4.56 4.36 -13.87
CA GLY A 378 -5.26 5.65 -13.94
C GLY A 378 -4.70 6.64 -12.90
N ASN A 379 -4.59 7.93 -13.25
CA ASN A 379 -4.30 8.96 -12.26
C ASN A 379 -5.47 9.01 -11.27
N SER A 380 -5.24 8.59 -10.03
CA SER A 380 -6.24 8.69 -8.96
C SER A 380 -6.25 10.11 -8.39
N GLU A 381 -6.98 11.01 -9.04
CA GLU A 381 -7.62 12.07 -8.25
C GLU A 381 -8.58 11.35 -7.31
N GLY A 382 -8.37 11.47 -6.00
CA GLY A 382 -9.29 10.89 -5.02
C GLY A 382 -10.70 11.36 -5.35
N VAL A 383 -11.62 10.42 -5.58
CA VAL A 383 -13.04 10.74 -5.74
C VAL A 383 -13.55 11.16 -4.35
N ASN A 384 -13.49 12.46 -4.07
CA ASN A 384 -14.11 13.02 -2.88
C ASN A 384 -15.63 13.00 -3.09
N ILE A 385 -16.32 12.06 -2.46
CA ILE A 385 -17.77 12.10 -2.36
C ILE A 385 -18.11 13.00 -1.17
N TYR A 386 -18.39 14.28 -1.45
CA TYR A 386 -18.97 15.19 -0.47
C TYR A 386 -20.48 14.94 -0.41
N HIS A 387 -21.03 14.76 0.78
CA HIS A 387 -22.47 14.65 0.98
C HIS A 387 -22.93 15.57 2.11
N GLY A 388 -23.09 16.85 1.78
CA GLY A 388 -23.71 17.82 2.64
C GLY A 388 -25.22 17.58 2.72
N SER A 389 -25.74 17.45 3.95
CA SER A 389 -27.17 17.56 4.19
C SER A 389 -27.63 18.97 3.81
N VAL A 390 -28.35 19.10 2.70
CA VAL A 390 -29.05 20.36 2.38
C VAL A 390 -30.31 20.39 3.24
N ASN A 391 -30.25 21.08 4.37
CA ASN A 391 -31.46 21.52 5.06
C ASN A 391 -32.16 22.53 4.16
N SER A 392 -33.26 22.11 3.54
CA SER A 392 -34.14 22.97 2.76
C SER A 392 -35.03 23.80 3.69
N GLU A 393 -34.53 24.88 4.27
CA GLU A 393 -35.38 25.91 4.87
C GLU A 393 -34.77 27.32 4.70
N SER A 394 -35.52 28.15 3.96
CA SER A 394 -35.48 29.62 3.83
C SER A 394 -34.19 30.32 3.40
N ILE A 395 -34.15 30.67 2.11
CA ILE A 395 -33.51 31.90 1.62
C ILE A 395 -34.52 33.04 1.88
N GLU A 396 -34.21 33.95 2.80
CA GLU A 396 -34.70 35.33 2.75
C GLU A 396 -33.55 36.29 3.04
N ASP A 397 -33.49 37.31 2.19
CA ASP A 397 -32.56 38.43 2.16
C ASP A 397 -32.36 39.13 3.51
N THR A 398 -31.12 39.43 3.89
CA THR A 398 -30.84 40.69 4.60
C THR A 398 -29.42 41.19 4.34
N PHE A 399 -29.37 42.36 3.69
CA PHE A 399 -28.24 43.28 3.60
C PHE A 399 -28.08 44.06 4.91
N ILE A 400 -26.88 44.09 5.53
CA ILE A 400 -26.31 45.17 6.39
C ILE A 400 -24.77 45.01 6.31
N GLU A 401 -24.03 45.87 5.60
CA GLU A 401 -23.39 47.13 6.01
C GLU A 401 -22.14 46.99 6.91
N GLU A 402 -21.12 47.77 6.55
CA GLU A 402 -19.76 47.86 7.11
C GLU A 402 -19.76 48.15 8.62
N ASP A 403 -18.79 47.56 9.34
CA ASP A 403 -18.06 48.36 10.33
C ASP A 403 -16.68 47.79 10.65
N ALA A 404 -15.69 48.68 10.57
CA ALA A 404 -14.30 48.47 10.89
C ALA A 404 -14.08 48.52 12.40
N ILE A 405 -13.38 47.53 12.97
CA ILE A 405 -12.82 47.65 14.33
C ILE A 405 -11.38 47.14 14.35
N GLY A 406 -10.45 48.10 14.36
CA GLY A 406 -9.52 48.31 15.47
C GLY A 406 -8.59 47.16 15.85
N VAL A 407 -7.40 47.17 15.24
CA VAL A 407 -6.19 46.50 15.72
C VAL A 407 -5.82 47.02 17.12
N ALA A 408 -5.73 46.11 18.10
CA ALA A 408 -5.02 46.32 19.35
C ALA A 408 -3.91 45.27 19.48
N SER A 409 -2.67 45.74 19.46
CA SER A 409 -1.47 44.95 19.78
C SER A 409 -1.22 45.01 21.28
N PRO A 410 -0.81 43.89 21.89
CA PRO A 410 0.23 43.97 22.91
C PRO A 410 1.40 43.06 22.59
N SER A 411 2.56 43.70 22.63
CA SER A 411 3.90 43.17 22.78
C SER A 411 4.00 42.10 23.87
N GLY A 412 4.55 40.95 23.51
CA GLY A 412 5.09 39.95 24.44
C GLY A 412 6.11 39.10 23.71
N GLN A 413 7.40 39.42 23.89
CA GLN A 413 8.48 38.50 23.60
C GLN A 413 8.38 37.34 24.59
N ASP A 414 8.15 36.13 24.10
CA ASP A 414 8.54 34.91 24.80
C ASP A 414 9.07 33.90 23.79
N SER A 415 10.19 33.29 24.18
CA SER A 415 11.04 32.38 23.44
C SER A 415 10.32 31.07 23.09
N LEU A 416 10.04 30.85 21.81
CA LEU A 416 9.58 29.57 21.24
C LEU A 416 10.75 28.88 20.53
N SER A 417 11.51 28.11 21.29
CA SER A 417 12.27 26.97 20.77
C SER A 417 11.37 25.74 20.77
N SER A 418 11.42 24.95 19.69
CA SER A 418 10.75 23.66 19.42
C SER A 418 9.25 23.68 19.08
N LEU A 419 8.95 23.88 17.79
CA LEU A 419 7.73 23.41 17.13
C LEU A 419 8.15 22.55 15.92
N PRO A 420 7.51 21.39 15.65
CA PRO A 420 7.84 20.56 14.49
C PRO A 420 7.19 21.11 13.20
N CYS A 421 7.89 20.97 12.09
CA CYS A 421 7.65 21.69 10.84
C CYS A 421 6.37 21.25 10.11
N PRO A 422 5.47 22.19 9.74
CA PRO A 422 4.30 21.88 8.95
C PRO A 422 4.72 21.89 7.46
N TYR A 423 4.56 20.74 6.81
CA TYR A 423 4.72 20.56 5.35
C TYR A 423 6.16 20.58 4.79
N SER A 424 6.99 19.55 5.02
CA SER A 424 8.16 19.12 4.19
C SER A 424 8.98 17.99 4.84
N PHE A 425 9.76 17.24 4.04
CA PHE A 425 10.66 16.14 4.45
C PHE A 425 11.77 16.59 5.41
N VAL A 426 12.24 15.65 6.26
CA VAL A 426 13.31 15.86 7.24
C VAL A 426 14.59 15.18 6.77
N LEU A 427 15.70 15.93 6.73
CA LEU A 427 17.07 15.42 6.60
C LEU A 427 17.92 16.12 7.68
N ASP A 428 18.54 15.34 8.56
CA ASP A 428 19.45 15.77 9.64
C ASP A 428 18.97 16.90 10.57
N GLY A 429 17.67 16.95 10.88
CA GLY A 429 17.15 17.76 11.99
C GLY A 429 17.06 19.28 11.74
N GLU A 430 17.36 19.76 10.53
CA GLU A 430 17.09 21.14 10.11
C GLU A 430 15.97 21.20 9.07
N CYS A 431 15.03 22.13 9.24
CA CYS A 431 13.91 22.30 8.33
C CYS A 431 14.30 23.11 7.09
N ILE A 432 14.23 22.48 5.91
CA ILE A 432 14.36 23.20 4.64
C ILE A 432 12.99 23.78 4.27
N TYR A 433 12.88 25.11 4.31
CA TYR A 433 11.65 25.83 3.98
C TYR A 433 11.40 25.78 2.47
N ASN A 434 10.41 25.01 2.03
CA ASN A 434 10.01 24.96 0.64
C ASN A 434 9.08 26.14 0.31
N GLY A 435 9.66 27.31 0.00
CA GLY A 435 8.93 28.53 -0.36
C GLY A 435 8.05 28.44 -1.62
N LEU A 436 8.00 27.28 -2.29
CA LEU A 436 7.28 27.03 -3.54
C LEU A 436 5.78 26.74 -3.36
N ALA A 437 5.39 26.07 -2.27
CA ALA A 437 3.98 25.69 -2.03
C ALA A 437 3.08 26.90 -1.75
N SER A 438 3.58 27.92 -1.04
CA SER A 438 2.86 29.18 -0.77
C SER A 438 2.52 30.02 -2.01
N LYS A 439 3.04 29.64 -3.19
CA LYS A 439 2.81 30.33 -4.47
C LYS A 439 2.07 29.46 -5.50
N GLY A 440 1.52 28.32 -5.09
CA GLY A 440 0.72 27.45 -5.97
C GLY A 440 1.53 26.52 -6.88
N TRP A 441 2.77 26.16 -6.52
CA TRP A 441 3.63 25.28 -7.33
C TRP A 441 3.75 23.89 -6.71
N THR A 442 3.72 22.86 -7.55
CA THR A 442 3.91 21.44 -7.19
C THR A 442 5.18 20.91 -7.84
N LEU A 443 6.03 20.21 -7.07
CA LEU A 443 7.21 19.51 -7.60
C LEU A 443 6.76 18.25 -8.36
N ILE A 444 7.08 18.16 -9.65
CA ILE A 444 6.52 17.15 -10.57
C ILE A 444 7.53 16.03 -10.92
N GLY A 445 8.76 16.10 -10.41
CA GLY A 445 9.77 15.05 -10.56
C GLY A 445 11.15 15.47 -10.04
N TYR A 446 11.89 14.51 -9.48
CA TYR A 446 13.28 14.64 -9.03
C TYR A 446 14.10 13.50 -9.65
N ALA A 447 15.25 13.81 -10.23
CA ALA A 447 16.17 12.82 -10.78
C ALA A 447 17.49 12.87 -9.97
N PRO A 448 17.71 11.98 -8.99
CA PRO A 448 19.00 11.92 -8.32
C PRO A 448 20.08 11.47 -9.30
N PHE A 449 21.26 12.09 -9.22
CA PHE A 449 22.43 11.72 -10.01
C PHE A 449 23.59 11.35 -9.09
N ASP A 450 24.16 10.16 -9.29
CA ASP A 450 25.52 9.82 -8.84
C ASP A 450 26.34 9.31 -10.04
N THR A 451 27.61 9.67 -10.05
CA THR A 451 28.64 9.35 -11.03
C THR A 451 29.03 7.86 -11.13
N ASN A 452 28.60 6.97 -10.21
CA ASN A 452 29.12 5.60 -10.10
C ASN A 452 28.07 4.47 -10.03
N THR A 453 26.98 4.56 -10.80
CA THR A 453 26.07 3.43 -11.13
C THR A 453 25.52 2.60 -9.95
N THR A 454 25.45 3.12 -8.73
CA THR A 454 24.81 2.42 -7.60
C THR A 454 23.82 3.33 -6.90
N LEU A 455 22.58 2.88 -6.76
CA LEU A 455 21.52 3.59 -6.05
C LEU A 455 21.82 3.48 -4.54
N TYR A 456 22.18 4.59 -3.89
CA TYR A 456 22.16 4.68 -2.43
C TYR A 456 21.34 5.89 -1.99
N TYR A 457 20.48 5.64 -1.00
CA TYR A 457 19.97 6.66 -0.09
C TYR A 457 21.16 7.33 0.61
N THR A 458 20.97 8.60 1.01
CA THR A 458 21.92 9.36 1.81
C THR A 458 22.37 8.56 3.04
N ASP A 459 23.66 8.20 3.07
CA ASP A 459 24.38 7.98 4.31
C ASP A 459 25.43 9.09 4.47
N SER A 460 25.58 9.42 5.73
CA SER A 460 26.31 10.46 6.45
C SER A 460 27.75 10.76 6.02
N ASP A 461 28.19 11.93 6.51
CA ASP A 461 29.56 12.42 6.65
C ASP A 461 30.16 13.21 5.47
N LYS A 462 29.89 14.53 5.50
CA LYS A 462 30.97 15.54 5.55
C LYS A 462 30.48 16.93 5.99
N ASN A 463 30.94 17.32 7.17
CA ASN A 463 30.89 18.66 7.75
C ASN A 463 31.43 19.75 6.80
N THR A 464 30.63 20.79 6.54
CA THR A 464 31.11 22.18 6.50
C THR A 464 30.03 23.13 7.05
N THR A 465 30.39 23.84 8.10
CA THR A 465 29.58 24.86 8.78
C THR A 465 29.41 26.11 7.92
N SER A 466 28.19 26.63 7.77
CA SER A 466 27.97 28.07 7.58
C SER A 466 26.67 28.52 8.22
N THR A 467 26.81 29.45 9.16
CA THR A 467 25.76 30.07 9.97
C THR A 467 24.86 31.03 9.18
N GLY A 468 23.55 30.92 9.42
CA GLY A 468 22.58 32.01 9.56
C GLY A 468 22.57 33.13 8.52
N GLY A 469 21.59 33.10 7.61
CA GLY A 469 21.21 34.24 6.79
C GLY A 469 19.86 34.04 6.11
N THR A 470 18.93 34.97 6.32
CA THR A 470 17.63 35.06 5.63
C THR A 470 17.89 35.27 4.13
N LEU A 471 17.47 34.34 3.28
CA LEU A 471 17.72 34.36 1.84
C LEU A 471 16.49 34.82 1.04
N SER A 472 16.52 36.06 0.58
CA SER A 472 15.81 36.52 -0.62
C SER A 472 16.78 36.50 -1.79
N GLY A 473 16.86 35.38 -2.52
CA GLY A 473 17.77 35.22 -3.66
C GLY A 473 17.53 33.90 -4.40
N SER A 474 17.78 33.91 -5.72
CA SER A 474 17.64 32.74 -6.60
C SER A 474 18.40 31.52 -6.06
N LEU A 475 17.69 30.42 -5.86
CA LEU A 475 18.27 29.12 -5.48
C LEU A 475 19.17 28.61 -6.61
N SER A 476 20.48 28.55 -6.35
CA SER A 476 21.46 27.87 -7.18
C SER A 476 21.72 26.50 -6.55
N PHE A 477 21.13 25.44 -7.09
CA PHE A 477 21.52 24.07 -6.75
C PHE A 477 22.75 23.70 -7.58
N GLN A 478 23.89 23.43 -6.93
CA GLN A 478 25.11 23.01 -7.63
C GLN A 478 25.07 21.54 -8.07
N ASP A 479 24.16 20.71 -7.54
CA ASP A 479 24.18 19.25 -7.73
C ASP A 479 22.89 18.65 -8.32
N GLY A 480 22.39 19.27 -9.41
CA GLY A 480 21.41 18.65 -10.31
C GLY A 480 20.03 19.29 -10.31
N GLY A 481 19.59 19.70 -11.51
CA GLY A 481 18.23 20.18 -11.85
C GLY A 481 17.80 21.48 -11.16
N VAL A 482 17.54 22.55 -11.91
CA VAL A 482 16.95 23.79 -11.36
C VAL A 482 15.62 24.07 -12.07
N LEU A 483 14.55 24.30 -11.30
CA LEU A 483 13.34 24.96 -11.79
C LEU A 483 13.64 26.45 -11.96
N VAL A 484 13.65 26.96 -13.20
CA VAL A 484 13.91 28.38 -13.48
C VAL A 484 12.65 29.07 -13.99
N GLY A 485 12.06 29.89 -13.12
CA GLY A 485 11.34 31.11 -13.49
C GLY A 485 10.00 30.93 -14.23
N THR A 486 9.32 32.06 -14.43
CA THR A 486 7.88 32.23 -14.73
C THR A 486 7.41 31.76 -16.12
N GLY A 487 8.02 30.72 -16.70
CA GLY A 487 7.67 30.19 -18.02
C GLY A 487 7.96 28.69 -18.14
N GLU A 488 6.96 27.88 -17.76
CA GLU A 488 6.58 26.56 -18.30
C GLU A 488 7.68 25.54 -18.70
N SER A 489 8.87 25.55 -18.08
CA SER A 489 9.95 24.60 -18.42
C SER A 489 10.78 24.13 -17.23
N LEU A 490 11.25 22.89 -17.32
CA LEU A 490 12.17 22.24 -16.41
C LEU A 490 13.57 22.25 -17.03
N GLN A 491 14.59 22.73 -16.30
CA GLN A 491 15.95 22.89 -16.81
C GLN A 491 16.95 21.96 -16.08
N TYR A 492 17.66 21.12 -16.85
CA TYR A 492 18.79 20.33 -16.35
C TYR A 492 20.11 20.87 -16.90
N ASN A 493 21.02 21.35 -16.05
CA ASN A 493 22.36 21.70 -16.48
C ASN A 493 23.18 20.43 -16.75
N ILE A 494 23.49 20.12 -18.02
CA ILE A 494 24.20 18.88 -18.37
C ILE A 494 25.66 18.91 -17.86
N ASN A 495 26.25 20.12 -17.78
CA ASN A 495 27.64 20.28 -17.39
C ASN A 495 27.88 19.88 -15.93
N THR A 496 26.89 20.09 -15.05
CA THR A 496 26.98 19.66 -13.64
C THR A 496 26.74 18.16 -13.46
N LEU A 497 26.09 17.50 -14.43
CA LEU A 497 25.79 16.07 -14.38
C LEU A 497 26.94 15.17 -14.86
N ASN A 498 28.10 15.71 -15.29
CA ASN A 498 29.28 14.94 -15.72
C ASN A 498 28.99 13.70 -16.60
N LEU A 499 27.98 13.80 -17.48
CA LEU A 499 27.50 12.67 -18.28
C LEU A 499 28.47 12.27 -19.40
N GLY A 500 29.43 13.14 -19.75
CA GLY A 500 30.38 12.95 -20.84
C GLY A 500 29.71 12.95 -22.23
N ASP A 501 30.37 12.31 -23.20
CA ASP A 501 29.88 12.21 -24.59
C ASP A 501 29.00 10.98 -24.87
N ASN A 502 28.71 10.18 -23.84
CA ASN A 502 27.92 8.97 -23.95
C ASN A 502 26.81 8.94 -22.90
N PHE A 503 25.63 9.44 -23.26
CA PHE A 503 24.48 9.48 -22.36
C PHE A 503 23.17 9.25 -23.12
N ALA A 504 22.15 8.85 -22.39
CA ALA A 504 20.81 8.67 -22.91
C ALA A 504 19.77 9.45 -22.10
N ILE A 505 18.74 9.92 -22.80
CA ILE A 505 17.52 10.49 -22.22
C ILE A 505 16.37 9.62 -22.70
N GLU A 506 15.52 9.16 -21.80
CA GLU A 506 14.34 8.36 -22.11
C GLU A 506 13.09 9.05 -21.61
N ALA A 507 12.03 9.04 -22.42
CA ALA A 507 10.72 9.49 -22.04
C ALA A 507 9.65 8.50 -22.53
N GLU A 508 8.62 8.22 -21.73
CA GLU A 508 7.44 7.47 -22.19
C GLU A 508 6.36 8.49 -22.59
N VAL A 509 6.02 8.56 -23.87
CA VAL A 509 5.13 9.58 -24.45
C VAL A 509 3.95 8.96 -25.18
N LYS A 510 2.76 9.53 -25.02
CA LYS A 510 1.57 9.15 -25.78
C LYS A 510 1.72 9.43 -27.28
N GLY A 511 1.30 8.49 -28.13
CA GLY A 511 1.47 8.54 -29.58
C GLY A 511 0.72 9.68 -30.25
N SER A 512 -0.41 10.11 -29.67
CA SER A 512 -1.22 11.26 -30.09
C SER A 512 -0.42 12.55 -30.02
N ASP A 513 0.56 12.58 -29.13
CA ASP A 513 1.41 13.73 -28.85
C ASP A 513 2.69 13.66 -29.69
N LEU A 514 2.83 12.71 -30.61
CA LEU A 514 3.91 12.67 -31.61
C LEU A 514 3.34 13.17 -32.96
N LYS A 515 3.20 14.49 -33.16
CA LYS A 515 2.66 15.04 -34.44
C LYS A 515 3.71 15.72 -35.32
N ARG A 516 3.33 15.85 -36.59
CA ARG A 516 4.07 16.57 -37.64
C ARG A 516 3.91 18.08 -37.43
N GLY A 517 5.01 18.83 -37.48
CA GLY A 517 4.94 20.29 -37.57
C GLY A 517 4.57 20.74 -39.00
N ASP A 518 3.74 21.78 -39.13
CA ASP A 518 3.19 22.26 -40.42
C ASP A 518 4.19 23.01 -41.33
N GLY A 519 5.49 22.78 -41.14
CA GLY A 519 6.51 23.26 -42.07
C GLY A 519 7.78 22.46 -41.84
N SER A 520 8.30 21.84 -42.90
CA SER A 520 9.54 21.03 -42.94
C SER A 520 9.57 19.73 -42.12
N ASN A 521 10.37 18.77 -42.62
CA ASN A 521 10.34 17.33 -42.36
C ASN A 521 10.77 16.88 -40.93
N TYR A 522 10.13 17.38 -39.88
CA TYR A 522 10.45 17.03 -38.49
C TYR A 522 9.23 16.68 -37.63
N TYR A 523 9.48 15.83 -36.62
CA TYR A 523 8.53 15.51 -35.56
C TYR A 523 8.80 16.39 -34.35
N ILE A 524 7.73 16.93 -33.79
CA ILE A 524 7.72 17.69 -32.54
C ILE A 524 6.74 16.96 -31.62
N LEU A 525 7.05 16.88 -30.34
CA LEU A 525 6.06 16.43 -29.36
C LEU A 525 4.94 17.49 -29.34
N TYR A 526 3.74 17.16 -29.78
CA TYR A 526 2.71 18.15 -30.06
C TYR A 526 1.38 17.69 -29.47
N ASN A 527 0.94 18.37 -28.41
CA ASN A 527 -0.45 18.28 -27.96
C ASN A 527 -1.26 19.41 -28.65
N SER A 528 -2.51 19.15 -29.03
CA SER A 528 -3.33 19.94 -29.96
C SER A 528 -3.68 21.35 -29.48
N GLY A 529 -2.71 22.26 -29.50
CA GLY A 529 -2.89 23.68 -29.21
C GLY A 529 -1.59 24.44 -28.94
N THR A 530 -0.54 23.74 -28.46
CA THR A 530 0.79 24.32 -28.19
C THR A 530 1.89 23.28 -28.33
N SER A 531 3.02 23.72 -28.89
CA SER A 531 4.16 22.86 -29.22
C SER A 531 4.99 22.51 -27.98
N ILE A 532 5.15 21.22 -27.69
CA ILE A 532 6.06 20.72 -26.66
C ILE A 532 7.44 20.49 -27.31
N PHE A 533 8.47 21.16 -26.80
CA PHE A 533 9.82 21.01 -27.33
C PHE A 533 10.70 20.21 -26.36
N LEU A 534 11.30 19.12 -26.85
CA LEU A 534 12.51 18.59 -26.23
C LEU A 534 13.70 19.30 -26.89
N ASN A 535 14.11 20.43 -26.31
CA ASN A 535 15.21 21.24 -26.83
C ASN A 535 16.44 21.07 -25.95
N VAL A 536 17.55 20.68 -26.58
CA VAL A 536 18.87 20.68 -25.92
C VAL A 536 19.62 21.90 -26.40
N ALA A 537 19.30 23.07 -25.86
CA ALA A 537 19.87 24.34 -26.30
C ALA A 537 21.18 24.69 -25.58
N SER A 538 22.14 25.22 -26.34
CA SER A 538 23.27 25.98 -25.82
C SER A 538 22.84 27.45 -25.68
N PHE A 539 22.76 27.98 -24.46
CA PHE A 539 22.46 29.41 -24.27
C PHE A 539 23.74 30.23 -24.41
N GLY A 540 23.94 30.79 -25.61
CA GLY A 540 24.67 32.05 -25.77
C GLY A 540 23.68 33.21 -25.63
N SER A 541 24.03 34.23 -24.85
CA SER A 541 23.19 35.41 -24.62
C SER A 541 22.91 36.16 -25.94
N ASN A 542 21.80 35.86 -26.61
CA ASN A 542 20.99 36.69 -27.53
C ASN A 542 20.21 35.80 -28.50
N LEU A 543 19.00 35.37 -28.12
CA LEU A 543 18.07 34.65 -29.02
C LEU A 543 17.36 35.63 -29.97
N LYS A 544 18.08 36.04 -31.03
CA LYS A 544 17.47 36.39 -32.32
C LYS A 544 18.28 35.71 -33.43
N GLY A 545 18.02 34.42 -33.60
CA GLY A 545 18.46 33.64 -34.75
C GLY A 545 19.79 32.90 -34.56
N GLY A 546 19.75 31.57 -34.52
CA GLY A 546 20.93 30.74 -34.77
C GLY A 546 20.98 29.44 -33.97
N ALA A 547 20.76 28.33 -34.69
CA ALA A 547 21.14 26.95 -34.35
C ALA A 547 20.45 26.28 -33.14
N TYR A 548 19.23 25.78 -33.38
CA TYR A 548 18.59 24.79 -32.52
C TYR A 548 18.98 23.37 -33.00
N PRO A 549 19.52 22.49 -32.15
CA PRO A 549 19.69 21.09 -32.51
C PRO A 549 18.32 20.41 -32.53
N PHE A 550 17.75 20.24 -33.73
CA PHE A 550 16.57 19.42 -33.94
C PHE A 550 16.97 18.00 -34.32
N ILE A 551 16.29 17.01 -33.75
CA ILE A 551 16.35 15.64 -34.28
C ILE A 551 15.07 15.40 -35.04
N ALA A 552 15.19 15.41 -36.37
CA ALA A 552 14.09 15.25 -37.30
C ALA A 552 14.01 13.79 -37.74
N ILE A 553 12.83 13.15 -37.69
CA ILE A 553 12.57 11.85 -38.34
C ILE A 553 11.88 12.09 -39.68
N ASN A 554 12.38 11.49 -40.77
CA ASN A 554 11.77 11.62 -42.09
C ASN A 554 10.45 10.82 -42.14
N GLN A 555 9.36 11.46 -42.62
CA GLN A 555 7.98 11.01 -42.49
C GLN A 555 7.63 9.80 -43.38
N ASP A 556 8.27 9.67 -44.55
CA ASP A 556 7.82 8.74 -45.59
C ASP A 556 7.90 7.25 -45.20
N ASN A 557 8.65 6.93 -44.13
CA ASN A 557 8.89 5.55 -43.72
C ASN A 557 8.01 5.06 -42.55
N TYR A 558 7.25 5.93 -41.86
CA TYR A 558 6.72 5.56 -40.52
C TYR A 558 5.26 5.95 -40.23
N LYS A 559 4.53 6.50 -41.21
CA LYS A 559 3.14 7.00 -41.05
C LYS A 559 2.13 5.98 -40.51
N ASN A 560 2.45 4.69 -40.58
CA ASN A 560 1.57 3.58 -40.16
C ASN A 560 2.06 2.84 -38.89
N VAL A 561 3.11 3.32 -38.21
CA VAL A 561 3.77 2.58 -37.11
C VAL A 561 3.38 3.12 -35.71
N ILE A 562 2.96 4.39 -35.62
CA ILE A 562 2.59 5.05 -34.37
C ILE A 562 1.08 5.14 -34.24
N GLU A 563 0.54 4.61 -33.15
CA GLU A 563 -0.89 4.59 -32.79
C GLU A 563 -1.16 5.70 -31.76
N ASN A 564 -2.20 6.52 -31.96
CA ASN A 564 -2.45 7.72 -31.15
C ASN A 564 -2.60 7.44 -29.64
N GLU A 565 -3.27 6.37 -29.24
CA GLU A 565 -3.59 6.12 -27.83
C GLU A 565 -2.56 5.22 -27.12
N LYS A 566 -1.45 4.87 -27.77
CA LYS A 566 -0.40 4.03 -27.16
C LYS A 566 0.78 4.87 -26.69
N PHE A 567 1.42 4.42 -25.62
CA PHE A 567 2.66 5.02 -25.14
C PHE A 567 3.88 4.42 -25.85
N TYR A 568 4.88 5.26 -26.07
CA TYR A 568 6.11 4.93 -26.76
C TYR A 568 7.29 5.43 -25.93
N GLN A 569 8.32 4.59 -25.78
CA GLN A 569 9.56 5.01 -25.16
C GLN A 569 10.42 5.71 -26.22
N VAL A 570 10.63 7.00 -26.04
CA VAL A 570 11.47 7.85 -26.88
C VAL A 570 12.83 7.96 -26.21
N GLN A 571 13.87 7.44 -26.85
CA GLN A 571 15.23 7.42 -26.32
C GLN A 571 16.16 8.26 -27.20
N PHE A 572 16.71 9.32 -26.64
CA PHE A 572 17.83 10.06 -27.21
C PHE A 572 19.15 9.45 -26.74
N ILE A 573 20.09 9.21 -27.65
CA ILE A 573 21.43 8.70 -27.33
C ILE A 573 22.47 9.62 -27.96
N LYS A 574 23.39 10.15 -27.15
CA LYS A 574 24.65 10.73 -27.63
C LYS A 574 25.73 9.64 -27.59
N GLN A 575 26.44 9.41 -28.69
CA GLN A 575 27.56 8.47 -28.76
C GLN A 575 28.70 9.11 -29.57
N GLY A 576 29.61 9.82 -28.88
CA GLY A 576 30.64 10.64 -29.52
C GLY A 576 30.03 11.85 -30.24
N SER A 577 30.40 12.07 -31.51
CA SER A 577 29.79 13.11 -32.36
C SER A 577 28.42 12.71 -32.93
N ASN A 578 28.07 11.42 -32.89
CA ASN A 578 26.81 10.91 -33.39
C ASN A 578 25.70 11.08 -32.35
N LYS A 579 24.50 11.40 -32.83
CA LYS A 579 23.30 11.51 -32.02
C LYS A 579 22.21 10.68 -32.65
N MET A 580 21.54 9.86 -31.85
CA MET A 580 20.46 8.97 -32.30
C MET A 580 19.19 9.26 -31.51
N LEU A 581 18.06 9.19 -32.21
CA LEU A 581 16.75 9.11 -31.58
C LEU A 581 16.14 7.75 -31.94
N ARG A 582 15.65 7.06 -30.92
CA ARG A 582 14.96 5.79 -31.03
C ARG A 582 13.55 5.92 -30.48
N ILE A 583 12.62 5.26 -31.13
CA ILE A 583 11.28 5.04 -30.59
C ILE A 583 11.15 3.53 -30.39
N ILE A 584 10.82 3.15 -29.17
CA ILE A 584 10.77 1.78 -28.68
C ILE A 584 9.32 1.50 -28.23
N LYS A 585 8.79 0.35 -28.63
CA LYS A 585 7.49 -0.17 -28.19
C LYS A 585 7.66 -1.66 -27.88
N ASP A 586 7.19 -2.09 -26.72
CA ASP A 586 7.29 -3.49 -26.26
C ASP A 586 8.74 -4.03 -26.38
N ASP A 587 9.71 -3.24 -25.90
CA ASP A 587 11.16 -3.50 -25.96
C ASP A 587 11.77 -3.66 -27.37
N LYS A 588 10.99 -3.36 -28.41
CA LYS A 588 11.44 -3.40 -29.81
C LYS A 588 11.64 -1.99 -30.34
N GLU A 589 12.83 -1.75 -30.90
CA GLU A 589 13.14 -0.53 -31.64
C GLU A 589 12.31 -0.52 -32.92
N ILE A 590 11.28 0.32 -32.94
CA ILE A 590 10.37 0.43 -34.09
C ILE A 590 10.81 1.54 -35.06
N ILE A 591 11.52 2.55 -34.55
CA ILE A 591 12.08 3.63 -35.35
C ILE A 591 13.48 3.94 -34.86
N LYS A 592 14.44 3.96 -35.78
CA LYS A 592 15.82 4.38 -35.55
C LYS A 592 16.17 5.48 -36.52
N ASN A 593 16.54 6.65 -36.01
CA ASN A 593 17.11 7.68 -36.87
C ASN A 593 18.50 8.10 -36.40
N THR A 594 19.45 8.01 -37.32
CA THR A 594 20.82 8.50 -37.21
C THR A 594 20.92 9.82 -37.96
N GLY A 595 20.74 10.94 -37.26
CA GLY A 595 20.93 12.27 -37.84
C GLY A 595 22.31 12.85 -37.53
N THR A 596 22.91 13.56 -38.49
CA THR A 596 24.11 14.38 -38.25
C THR A 596 23.68 15.71 -37.66
N VAL A 597 23.74 15.87 -36.34
CA VAL A 597 23.43 17.16 -35.69
C VAL A 597 24.72 17.98 -35.61
N THR A 598 24.74 19.15 -36.24
CA THR A 598 25.93 19.98 -36.46
C THR A 598 26.41 20.82 -35.26
N SER A 599 25.69 20.84 -34.14
CA SER A 599 26.10 21.62 -32.96
C SER A 599 26.48 20.74 -31.76
N ASN A 600 27.56 21.11 -31.07
CA ASN A 600 27.93 20.54 -29.78
C ASN A 600 26.83 20.85 -28.75
N LEU A 601 26.36 19.83 -28.03
CA LEU A 601 25.44 20.04 -26.90
C LEU A 601 26.28 20.55 -25.72
N THR A 602 26.44 21.86 -25.64
CA THR A 602 27.07 22.54 -24.50
C THR A 602 26.01 23.41 -23.85
N GLY A 603 25.34 22.93 -22.80
CA GLY A 603 24.24 23.70 -22.21
C GLY A 603 23.29 22.88 -21.37
N ALA A 604 22.13 23.45 -21.08
CA ALA A 604 21.10 22.81 -20.30
C ALA A 604 20.06 22.12 -21.19
N ILE A 605 19.47 21.01 -20.71
CA ILE A 605 18.29 20.38 -21.30
C ILE A 605 17.07 21.11 -20.77
N PHE A 606 16.19 21.53 -21.66
CA PHE A 606 14.91 22.10 -21.30
C PHE A 606 13.79 21.16 -21.72
N ILE A 607 12.87 20.91 -20.79
CA ILE A 607 11.63 20.18 -21.04
C ILE A 607 10.51 21.15 -20.72
N GLY A 608 9.88 21.72 -21.74
CA GLY A 608 8.93 22.81 -21.51
C GLY A 608 8.07 23.17 -22.70
N ASN A 609 7.00 23.92 -22.42
CA ASN A 609 5.97 24.25 -23.41
C ASN A 609 6.35 25.60 -23.97
N TYR A 610 6.44 25.70 -25.29
CA TYR A 610 6.78 26.94 -25.94
C TYR A 610 5.50 27.47 -26.55
N ASN A 611 4.73 28.13 -25.70
CA ASN A 611 3.73 29.15 -25.96
C ASN A 611 2.92 29.20 -24.67
N GLY A 612 2.94 30.35 -23.96
CA GLY A 612 2.38 30.55 -22.62
C GLY A 612 0.86 30.36 -22.51
N SER A 613 0.38 29.18 -22.89
CA SER A 613 -0.94 28.67 -22.59
C SER A 613 -0.77 27.60 -21.53
N SER A 614 -1.51 27.78 -20.46
CA SER A 614 -1.51 27.06 -19.18
C SER A 614 -1.98 25.60 -19.26
N TYR A 615 -1.59 24.84 -20.29
CA TYR A 615 -1.90 23.42 -20.38
C TYR A 615 -0.88 22.60 -19.59
N PRO A 616 -1.32 21.82 -18.58
CA PRO A 616 -0.42 20.99 -17.81
C PRO A 616 0.09 19.82 -18.66
N TRP A 617 1.37 19.52 -18.50
CA TRP A 617 2.07 18.35 -19.06
C TRP A 617 1.49 17.00 -18.59
N LEU A 618 0.56 17.06 -17.64
CA LEU A 618 -0.14 15.95 -17.00
C LEU A 618 -0.94 15.19 -18.06
N GLY A 619 -0.38 14.08 -18.54
CA GLY A 619 -1.00 13.18 -19.51
C GLY A 619 -0.15 12.88 -20.75
N THR A 620 0.84 13.72 -21.07
CA THR A 620 1.68 13.55 -22.28
C THR A 620 2.94 12.72 -22.03
N ILE A 621 3.61 12.93 -20.89
CA ILE A 621 4.81 12.17 -20.49
C ILE A 621 4.49 11.38 -19.24
N LYS A 622 4.63 10.05 -19.31
CA LYS A 622 4.37 9.13 -18.20
C LYS A 622 5.61 8.81 -17.38
N ASN A 623 6.78 8.76 -18.02
CA ASN A 623 8.07 8.48 -17.38
C ASN A 623 9.19 9.30 -18.04
N PHE A 624 10.21 9.69 -17.28
CA PHE A 624 11.38 10.42 -17.81
C PHE A 624 12.67 10.02 -17.07
N LYS A 625 13.75 9.72 -17.79
CA LYS A 625 15.05 9.30 -17.24
C LYS A 625 16.20 9.95 -17.99
N ILE A 626 17.28 10.31 -17.30
CA ILE A 626 18.56 10.72 -17.88
C ILE A 626 19.64 9.86 -17.24
N TYR A 627 20.50 9.21 -18.05
CA TYR A 627 21.56 8.36 -17.52
C TYR A 627 22.79 8.31 -18.42
N LYS A 628 23.96 8.10 -17.82
CA LYS A 628 25.21 7.87 -18.55
C LYS A 628 25.22 6.46 -19.13
N LYS A 629 25.64 6.33 -20.39
CA LYS A 629 25.72 5.03 -21.06
C LYS A 629 27.16 4.53 -20.96
N ASN A 630 27.34 3.35 -20.38
CA ASN A 630 28.64 2.68 -20.35
C ASN A 630 29.08 2.24 -21.73
#